data_AF-A0A3E5A4E3-F1
#
_entry.id   AF-A0A3E5A4E3-F1
#
_cell.length_a   1.000
_cell.length_b   1.000
_cell.length_c   1.000
_cell.angle_alpha   90.00
_cell.angle_beta   90.00
_cell.angle_gamma   90.00
#
_symmetry.space_group_name_H-M   'P 1'
#
loop_
_entity.id
_entity.type
_entity.pdbx_description
1 polymer ?
#
loop_
_entity_poly.entity_id
_entity_poly.type
_entity_poly.pdbx_seq_one_letter_code
_entity_poly.pdbx_strand_id
1 'polypeptide(L)'
;MSELKPRITENGIDYILVGDYYIPDLKLPEEHRPIGKYGRMHREYLREVHPARLNTLTLTGELWTYLADLNEQAQERLDTI
;
A
#
# COMPACT_ATOMS: atom_id res chain seq x y z
N MET A 1 -28.13 -22.40 -21.12
CA MET A 1 -26.76 -22.12 -20.66
C MET A 1 -26.86 -21.08 -19.57
N SER A 2 -26.36 -21.36 -18.38
CA SER A 2 -26.32 -20.38 -17.28
C SER A 2 -25.35 -19.27 -17.67
N GLU A 3 -25.83 -18.03 -17.70
CA GLU A 3 -24.98 -16.86 -17.95
C GLU A 3 -24.02 -16.66 -16.77
N LEU A 4 -22.72 -16.50 -17.06
CA LEU A 4 -21.71 -16.18 -16.05
C LEU A 4 -21.95 -14.76 -15.55
N LYS A 5 -21.89 -14.57 -14.23
CA LYS A 5 -22.03 -13.24 -13.62
C LYS A 5 -20.75 -12.42 -13.88
N PRO A 6 -20.86 -11.11 -14.12
CA PRO A 6 -19.69 -10.27 -14.32
C PRO A 6 -18.81 -10.15 -13.06
N ARG A 7 -19.39 -10.32 -11.86
CA ARG A 7 -18.70 -10.28 -10.58
C ARG A 7 -19.23 -11.33 -9.62
N ILE A 8 -18.32 -11.93 -8.85
CA ILE A 8 -18.64 -12.86 -7.75
C ILE A 8 -17.75 -12.57 -6.55
N THR A 9 -18.17 -13.01 -5.37
CA THR A 9 -17.37 -12.96 -4.15
C THR A 9 -17.30 -14.38 -3.58
N GLU A 10 -16.09 -14.89 -3.36
CA GLU A 10 -15.86 -16.25 -2.84
C GLU A 10 -14.62 -16.25 -1.92
N ASN A 11 -14.71 -16.94 -0.77
CA ASN A 11 -13.66 -16.95 0.26
C ASN A 11 -13.23 -15.55 0.76
N GLY A 12 -14.13 -14.56 0.69
CA GLY A 12 -13.83 -13.17 1.05
C GLY A 12 -13.04 -12.38 0.01
N ILE A 13 -12.84 -12.95 -1.19
CA ILE A 13 -12.17 -12.30 -2.32
C ILE A 13 -13.23 -11.96 -3.37
N ASP A 14 -13.18 -10.73 -3.89
CA ASP A 14 -13.97 -10.33 -5.04
C ASP A 14 -13.28 -10.77 -6.33
N TYR A 15 -14.05 -11.26 -7.30
CA TYR A 15 -13.56 -11.65 -8.61
C TYR A 15 -14.35 -10.96 -9.71
N ILE A 16 -13.67 -10.67 -10.82
CA ILE A 16 -14.24 -10.13 -12.05
C ILE A 16 -14.13 -11.14 -13.17
N LEU A 17 -15.16 -11.24 -14.00
CA LEU A 17 -15.14 -12.07 -15.20
C LEU A 17 -14.32 -11.39 -16.30
N VAL A 18 -13.24 -12.04 -16.73
CA VAL A 18 -12.36 -11.59 -17.83
C VAL A 18 -12.22 -12.74 -18.82
N GLY A 19 -12.88 -12.61 -19.98
CA GLY A 19 -13.04 -13.72 -20.91
C GLY A 19 -13.88 -14.83 -20.27
N ASP A 20 -13.31 -16.04 -20.19
CA ASP A 20 -13.98 -17.22 -19.64
C ASP A 20 -13.56 -17.52 -18.18
N TYR A 21 -12.80 -16.63 -17.54
CA TYR A 21 -12.19 -16.84 -16.22
C TYR A 21 -12.55 -15.74 -15.22
N TYR A 22 -12.65 -16.12 -13.95
CA TYR A 22 -12.73 -15.19 -12.83
C TYR A 22 -11.34 -14.83 -12.33
N ILE A 23 -11.00 -13.54 -12.33
CA ILE A 23 -9.73 -13.00 -11.83
C ILE A 23 -9.99 -12.28 -10.50
N PRO A 24 -9.19 -12.53 -9.44
CA PRO A 24 -9.27 -11.77 -8.20
C PRO A 24 -9.12 -10.25 -8.43
N ASP A 25 -10.09 -9.48 -7.96
CA ASP A 25 -10.05 -8.01 -7.91
C ASP A 25 -9.37 -7.55 -6.60
N LEU A 26 -8.08 -7.88 -6.48
CA LEU A 26 -7.28 -7.53 -5.32
C LEU A 26 -7.00 -6.02 -5.30
N LYS A 27 -7.39 -5.35 -4.21
CA LYS A 27 -7.14 -3.93 -4.01
C LYS A 27 -6.09 -3.74 -2.92
N LEU A 28 -5.09 -2.92 -3.20
CA LEU A 28 -4.17 -2.45 -2.18
C LEU A 28 -4.87 -1.39 -1.30
N PRO A 29 -4.43 -1.23 -0.04
CA PRO A 29 -4.84 -0.09 0.77
C PRO A 29 -4.55 1.21 0.01
N GLU A 30 -5.56 2.06 -0.11
CA GLU A 30 -5.37 3.38 -0.71
C GLU A 30 -4.67 4.32 0.28
N GLU A 31 -3.57 4.93 -0.16
CA GLU A 31 -2.87 5.97 0.59
C GLU A 31 -2.51 7.10 -0.38
N HIS A 32 -3.14 8.25 -0.15
CA HIS A 32 -3.03 9.41 -1.04
C HIS A 32 -2.11 10.49 -0.48
N ARG A 33 -1.70 10.37 0.79
CA ARG A 33 -0.83 11.35 1.43
C ARG A 33 0.56 11.38 0.77
N PRO A 34 1.17 12.55 0.63
CA PRO A 34 2.51 12.65 0.10
C PRO A 34 3.53 12.09 1.09
N ILE A 35 4.48 11.28 0.61
CA ILE A 35 5.63 10.82 1.41
C ILE A 35 6.50 12.00 1.90
N GLY A 36 6.47 13.14 1.21
CA GLY A 36 7.21 14.35 1.59
C GLY A 36 8.74 14.19 1.67
N LYS A 37 9.42 15.18 2.24
CA LYS A 37 10.88 15.23 2.32
C LYS A 37 11.41 14.17 3.30
N TYR A 38 10.87 14.16 4.52
CA TYR A 38 11.38 13.32 5.60
C TYR A 38 11.04 11.84 5.37
N GLY A 39 9.87 11.54 4.81
CA GLY A 39 9.54 10.18 4.40
C GLY A 39 10.48 9.64 3.31
N ARG A 40 10.84 10.46 2.31
CA ARG A 40 11.81 10.04 1.27
C ARG A 40 13.20 9.78 1.85
N MET A 41 13.67 10.67 2.74
CA MET A 41 14.95 10.47 3.43
C MET A 41 14.96 9.18 4.25
N HIS A 42 13.88 8.92 4.99
CA HIS A 42 13.78 7.71 5.82
C HIS A 42 13.67 6.44 4.98
N ARG A 43 13.03 6.49 3.81
CA ARG A 43 13.02 5.37 2.87
C ARG A 43 14.42 5.00 2.40
N GLU A 44 15.26 5.98 2.07
CA GLU A 44 16.65 5.71 1.69
C GLU A 44 17.46 5.16 2.86
N TYR A 45 17.25 5.68 4.08
CA TYR A 45 17.82 5.11 5.29
C TYR A 45 17.41 3.64 5.50
N LEU A 46 16.13 3.30 5.32
CA LEU A 46 15.67 1.91 5.39
C LEU A 46 16.33 1.04 4.32
N ARG A 47 16.50 1.55 3.10
CA ARG A 47 17.15 0.82 2.00
C ARG A 47 18.61 0.48 2.32
N GLU A 48 19.34 1.44 2.88
CA GLU A 48 20.79 1.29 3.12
C GLU A 48 21.09 0.58 4.45
N VAL A 49 20.30 0.82 5.49
CA VAL A 49 20.61 0.40 6.86
C VAL A 49 19.70 -0.74 7.35
N HIS A 50 18.43 -0.79 6.90
CA HIS A 50 17.43 -1.76 7.39
C HIS A 50 16.63 -2.43 6.25
N PRO A 51 17.29 -3.08 5.27
CA PRO A 51 16.61 -3.60 4.08
C PRO A 51 15.53 -4.64 4.40
N ALA A 52 15.71 -5.43 5.46
CA ALA A 52 14.70 -6.38 5.91
C ALA A 52 13.39 -5.67 6.32
N ARG A 53 13.49 -4.54 7.01
CA ARG A 53 12.32 -3.74 7.43
C ARG A 53 11.62 -3.10 6.24
N LEU A 54 12.39 -2.58 5.28
CA LEU A 54 11.84 -2.07 4.03
C LEU A 54 11.03 -3.14 3.29
N ASN A 55 11.58 -4.35 3.19
CA ASN A 55 10.91 -5.47 2.54
C ASN A 55 9.64 -5.89 3.28
N THR A 56 9.67 -5.98 4.61
CA THR A 56 8.47 -6.28 5.40
C THR A 56 7.36 -5.28 5.13
N LEU A 57 7.65 -3.97 5.24
CA LEU A 57 6.67 -2.92 4.98
C LEU A 57 6.14 -2.93 3.54
N THR A 58 6.98 -3.32 2.58
CA THR A 58 6.57 -3.45 1.17
C THR A 58 5.62 -4.62 0.98
N LEU A 59 5.93 -5.77 1.57
CA LEU A 59 5.14 -7.00 1.44
C LEU A 59 3.82 -6.93 2.20
N THR A 60 3.76 -6.19 3.31
CA THR A 60 2.51 -5.95 4.05
C THR A 60 1.65 -4.85 3.42
N GLY A 61 2.17 -4.10 2.44
CA GLY A 61 1.48 -2.96 1.84
C GLY A 61 1.45 -1.72 2.72
N GLU A 62 2.23 -1.67 3.80
CA GLU A 62 2.22 -0.60 4.81
C GLU A 62 3.25 0.50 4.56
N LEU A 63 4.18 0.28 3.61
CA LEU A 63 5.31 1.20 3.39
C LEU A 63 4.88 2.64 3.17
N TRP A 64 3.85 2.87 2.36
CA TRP A 64 3.45 4.24 2.00
C TRP A 64 2.88 4.98 3.20
N THR A 65 1.92 4.38 3.89
CA THR A 65 1.32 4.93 5.11
C THR A 65 2.38 5.19 6.17
N TYR A 66 3.29 4.25 6.41
CA TYR A 66 4.39 4.41 7.35
C TYR A 66 5.28 5.63 7.04
N LEU A 67 5.63 5.84 5.78
CA LEU A 67 6.48 6.97 5.38
C LEU A 67 5.71 8.30 5.39
N ALA A 68 4.42 8.30 5.08
CA ALA A 68 3.56 9.47 5.18
C ALA A 68 3.39 9.90 6.64
N ASP A 69 3.09 8.97 7.55
CA ASP A 69 2.97 9.24 8.99
C ASP A 69 4.28 9.80 9.56
N LEU A 70 5.42 9.24 9.15
CA LEU A 70 6.74 9.73 9.58
C LEU A 70 6.99 11.16 9.08
N ASN A 71 6.57 11.47 7.85
CA ASN A 71 6.73 12.80 7.29
C ASN A 71 5.87 13.83 8.02
N GLU A 72 4.62 13.49 8.33
CA GLU A 72 3.72 14.34 9.13
C GLU A 72 4.31 14.60 10.51
N GLN A 73 4.74 13.55 11.22
CA GLN A 73 5.39 13.69 12.53
C GLN A 73 6.65 14.57 12.49
N ALA A 74 7.46 14.45 11.44
CA ALA A 74 8.65 15.27 11.29
C ALA A 74 8.31 16.74 10.98
N GLN A 75 7.26 16.98 10.18
CA GLN A 75 6.79 18.31 9.86
C GLN A 75 6.18 18.99 11.09
N GLU A 76 5.32 18.31 11.84
CA GLU A 76 4.73 18.82 13.08
C GLU A 76 5.81 19.27 14.07
N ARG A 77 6.85 18.45 14.26
CA ARG A 77 7.97 18.81 15.13
C ARG A 77 8.72 20.04 14.64
N LEU A 78 8.92 20.18 13.33
CA LEU A 78 9.57 21.34 12.75
C LEU A 78 8.75 22.62 12.99
N ASP A 79 7.42 22.53 12.84
CA ASP A 79 6.52 23.67 12.96
C ASP A 79 6.37 24.16 14.42
N THR A 80 6.68 23.30 15.40
CA THR A 80 6.68 23.64 16.84
C THR A 80 7.97 24.28 17.37
N ILE A 81 8.96 24.53 16.51
CA ILE A 81 10.26 25.15 16.84
C ILE A 81 10.29 26.61 16.39
#